data_AF-A0A2V9B019-F1
#
_entry.id   AF-A0A2V9B019-F1
#
_cell.length_a   1.000
_cell.length_b   1.000
_cell.length_c   1.000
_cell.angle_alpha   90.00
_cell.angle_beta   90.00
_cell.angle_gamma   90.00
#
_symmetry.space_group_name_H-M   'P 1'
#
loop_
_entity.id
_entity.type
_entity.pdbx_description
1 polymer ?
#
loop_
_entity_poly.entity_id
_entity_poly.type
_entity_poly.pdbx_seq_one_letter_code
_entity_poly.pdbx_strand_id
1 'polypeptide(L)'
;MAVSFSPSEDILGIVADTSSWGVWQPKLNTLVILARRDSDMKIVPVWINYATGSSVALSAILRYISLSSIIEFPPQGINSPLVNVAVLTLEDPSHPPDLWSMSGDGSLTQVTQINPRIANRKFGTVHLLQWKEDGKQARAILILPSNYVEGRRYPTIVTQYPAIIHSRTLFSFGSTDVDQINQQLYATRGYAVLIPDISEPARPELADGAGVVASENPNVIKAFARQVNAALDYGIQQGYVDPKRLGIIGISNGGYGVMSTIVSTNRFRAAI
;
A
#
# COMPACT_ATOMS: atom_id res chain seq x y z
N MET A 1 17.82 5.44 22.92
CA MET A 1 18.45 4.21 22.36
C MET A 1 18.66 4.51 20.88
N ALA A 2 19.91 4.70 20.44
CA ALA A 2 20.20 5.14 19.08
C ALA A 2 20.14 3.93 18.15
N VAL A 3 19.11 3.86 17.31
CA VAL A 3 19.03 2.89 16.22
C VAL A 3 19.70 3.54 15.02
N SER A 4 20.92 3.15 14.68
CA SER A 4 21.57 3.62 13.45
C SER A 4 21.17 2.72 12.28
N PHE A 5 20.34 3.25 11.40
CA PHE A 5 20.04 2.65 10.12
C PHE A 5 21.12 3.03 9.10
N SER A 6 21.46 2.10 8.19
CA SER A 6 22.40 2.34 7.10
C SER A 6 21.93 3.51 6.22
N PRO A 7 22.81 4.40 5.73
CA PRO A 7 22.45 5.53 4.85
C PRO A 7 21.88 5.13 3.48
N SER A 8 21.86 3.84 3.14
CA SER A 8 21.55 3.37 1.79
C SER A 8 20.08 3.03 1.53
N GLU A 9 19.23 2.96 2.56
CA GLU A 9 17.81 2.66 2.40
C GLU A 9 16.95 3.64 3.20
N ASP A 10 16.26 4.54 2.49
CA ASP A 10 15.31 5.48 3.08
C ASP A 10 14.12 4.71 3.67
N ILE A 11 14.12 4.53 4.99
CA ILE A 11 13.01 3.90 5.72
C ILE A 11 11.90 4.93 5.92
N LEU A 12 10.70 4.60 5.45
CA LEU A 12 9.49 5.44 5.60
C LEU A 12 8.91 5.42 7.01
N GLY A 13 9.10 4.31 7.73
CA GLY A 13 8.55 4.10 9.05
C GLY A 13 8.56 2.63 9.48
N ILE A 14 8.28 2.43 10.77
CA ILE A 14 8.07 1.11 11.37
C ILE A 14 6.63 0.69 11.09
N VAL A 15 6.49 -0.52 10.54
CA VAL A 15 5.22 -1.18 10.26
C VAL A 15 4.88 -1.93 11.56
N ALA A 16 4.44 -1.20 12.58
CA ALA A 16 3.89 -1.74 13.83
C ALA A 16 2.48 -1.16 14.01
N ASP A 17 1.52 -2.03 14.34
CA ASP A 17 0.18 -1.60 14.69
C ASP A 17 0.25 -0.83 16.03
N THR A 18 -0.34 0.36 16.07
CA THR A 18 -0.33 1.21 17.27
C THR A 18 -1.15 0.61 18.42
N SER A 19 -1.93 -0.44 18.17
CA SER A 19 -2.74 -1.15 19.15
C SER A 19 -2.16 -2.50 19.60
N SER A 20 -1.16 -3.05 18.90
CA SER A 20 -0.51 -4.31 19.27
C SER A 20 1.01 -4.20 19.11
N TRP A 21 1.73 -4.32 20.23
CA TRP A 21 3.19 -4.24 20.35
C TRP A 21 3.90 -5.41 19.63
N GLY A 22 3.77 -5.50 18.31
CA GLY A 22 4.28 -6.59 17.47
C GLY A 22 5.80 -6.54 17.28
N VAL A 23 6.55 -6.61 18.39
CA VAL A 23 8.00 -6.81 18.37
C VAL A 23 8.25 -8.26 18.71
N TRP A 24 8.84 -9.01 17.78
CA TRP A 24 9.17 -10.42 17.99
C TRP A 24 10.60 -10.59 18.48
N GLN A 25 10.82 -11.42 19.50
CA GLN A 25 12.14 -11.74 20.05
C GLN A 25 12.53 -13.20 19.74
N PRO A 26 13.13 -13.49 18.57
CA PRO A 26 13.49 -14.85 18.17
C PRO A 26 14.64 -15.45 18.98
N LYS A 27 15.51 -14.60 19.51
CA LYS A 27 16.72 -15.00 20.25
C LYS A 27 17.07 -13.98 21.31
N LEU A 28 17.87 -14.40 22.29
CA LEU A 28 18.39 -13.52 23.33
C LEU A 28 19.04 -12.29 22.68
N ASN A 29 18.75 -11.11 23.22
CA ASN A 29 19.30 -9.84 22.77
C ASN A 29 18.91 -9.39 21.35
N THR A 30 17.96 -10.04 20.66
CA THR A 30 17.55 -9.64 19.30
C THR A 30 16.05 -9.36 19.21
N LEU A 31 15.69 -8.17 18.77
CA LEU A 31 14.32 -7.79 18.41
C LEU A 31 14.16 -7.77 16.90
N VAL A 32 12.99 -8.14 16.41
CA VAL A 32 12.61 -8.02 15.00
C VAL A 32 11.54 -6.96 14.87
N ILE A 33 11.80 -6.00 13.99
CA ILE A 33 10.80 -5.03 13.54
C ILE A 33 10.55 -5.23 12.05
N LEU A 34 9.37 -4.85 11.59
CA LEU A 34 9.06 -4.72 10.18
C LEU A 34 9.17 -3.25 9.80
N ALA A 35 9.98 -2.94 8.79
CA ALA A 35 10.17 -1.58 8.29
C ALA A 35 9.67 -1.49 6.85
N ARG A 36 9.12 -0.34 6.46
CA ARG A 36 8.73 -0.07 5.07
C ARG A 36 9.79 0.78 4.38
N ARG A 37 10.26 0.35 3.23
CA ARG A 37 11.21 1.11 2.41
C ARG A 37 10.50 2.13 1.52
N ASP A 38 11.00 3.37 1.47
CA ASP A 38 10.38 4.46 0.70
C ASP A 38 10.52 4.29 -0.83
N SER A 39 11.60 3.66 -1.27
CA SER A 39 11.88 3.53 -2.71
C SER A 39 10.87 2.62 -3.41
N ASP A 40 10.44 1.52 -2.78
CA ASP A 40 9.59 0.52 -3.44
C ASP A 40 8.44 -0.01 -2.57
N MET A 41 8.17 0.62 -1.43
CA MET A 41 7.10 0.27 -0.47
C MET A 41 7.21 -1.14 0.12
N LYS A 42 8.29 -1.88 -0.14
CA LYS A 42 8.47 -3.24 0.38
C LYS A 42 8.62 -3.23 1.89
N ILE A 43 8.16 -4.31 2.49
CA ILE A 43 8.33 -4.56 3.93
C ILE A 43 9.61 -5.38 4.12
N VAL A 44 10.50 -4.88 4.96
CA VAL A 44 11.81 -5.46 5.25
C VAL A 44 11.87 -5.78 6.75
N PRO A 45 12.03 -7.06 7.12
CA PRO A 45 12.35 -7.41 8.50
C PRO A 45 13.74 -6.92 8.86
N VAL A 46 13.87 -6.28 10.01
CA VAL A 46 15.14 -5.79 10.53
C VAL A 46 15.38 -6.44 11.89
N TRP A 47 16.47 -7.20 11.99
CA TRP A 47 16.96 -7.73 13.24
C TRP A 47 17.82 -6.70 13.93
N ILE A 48 17.49 -6.37 15.18
CA ILE A 48 18.19 -5.40 16.00
C ILE A 48 18.73 -6.12 17.22
N ASN A 49 20.06 -6.17 17.34
CA ASN A 49 20.69 -6.63 18.56
C ASN A 49 20.75 -5.48 19.58
N TYR A 50 19.88 -5.48 20.57
CA TYR A 50 19.75 -4.35 21.51
C TYR A 50 20.86 -4.30 22.57
N ALA A 51 21.65 -5.37 22.73
CA ALA A 51 22.82 -5.36 23.61
C ALA A 51 24.04 -4.68 22.97
N THR A 52 24.18 -4.77 21.64
CA THR A 52 25.31 -4.22 20.88
C THR A 52 24.97 -3.00 20.04
N GLY A 53 23.68 -2.74 19.81
CA GLY A 53 23.18 -1.70 18.90
C GLY A 53 23.28 -2.06 17.41
N SER A 54 23.75 -3.26 17.07
CA SER A 54 23.92 -3.70 15.67
C SER A 54 22.58 -4.07 15.03
N SER A 55 22.42 -3.85 13.73
CA SER A 55 21.23 -4.28 13.00
C SER A 55 21.56 -4.96 11.66
N VAL A 56 20.69 -5.87 11.23
CA VAL A 56 20.77 -6.56 9.93
C VAL A 56 19.38 -6.55 9.30
N ALA A 57 19.28 -5.96 8.09
CA ALA A 57 18.10 -6.09 7.25
C ALA A 57 18.11 -7.47 6.58
N LEU A 58 16.99 -8.18 6.67
CA LEU A 58 16.80 -9.44 5.96
C LEU A 58 16.29 -9.20 4.54
N SER A 59 16.15 -10.27 3.77
CA SER A 59 15.52 -10.19 2.45
C SER A 59 14.12 -9.61 2.57
N ALA A 60 13.81 -8.66 1.69
CA ALA A 60 12.50 -8.03 1.64
C ALA A 60 11.41 -9.08 1.49
N ILE A 61 10.36 -8.98 2.31
CA ILE A 61 9.17 -9.79 2.14
C ILE A 61 8.40 -9.17 0.97
N LEU A 62 8.35 -9.88 -0.15
CA LEU A 62 7.62 -9.48 -1.37
C LEU A 62 6.10 -9.65 -1.23
N ARG A 63 5.61 -9.66 0.01
CA ARG A 63 4.26 -9.96 0.43
C ARG A 63 3.83 -8.91 1.45
N TYR A 64 2.57 -8.51 1.40
CA TYR A 64 2.00 -7.72 2.47
C TYR A 64 1.83 -8.58 3.72
N ILE A 65 2.05 -7.95 4.87
CA ILE A 65 1.92 -8.55 6.18
C ILE A 65 0.79 -7.82 6.88
N SER A 66 -0.29 -8.53 7.16
CA SER A 66 -1.31 -8.00 8.06
C SER A 66 -0.80 -8.13 9.48
N LEU A 67 -0.40 -6.99 10.07
CA LEU A 67 0.24 -6.93 11.39
C LEU A 67 -0.66 -7.35 12.56
N SER A 68 -1.98 -7.32 12.36
CA SER A 68 -2.96 -7.81 13.35
C SER A 68 -2.85 -9.31 13.63
N SER A 69 -1.89 -9.99 13.01
CA SER A 69 -1.77 -11.44 12.97
C SER A 69 -0.45 -11.98 13.52
N ILE A 70 0.45 -11.14 14.05
CA ILE A 70 1.64 -11.65 14.73
C ILE A 70 1.18 -12.24 16.06
N ILE A 71 1.01 -13.56 16.09
CA ILE A 71 0.68 -14.29 17.31
C ILE A 71 1.91 -15.08 17.73
N GLU A 72 2.47 -14.71 18.87
CA GLU A 72 3.55 -15.45 19.52
C GLU A 72 2.95 -16.63 20.29
N PHE A 73 3.49 -17.82 20.11
CA PHE A 73 3.05 -19.01 20.84
C PHE A 73 4.21 -19.66 21.62
N PRO A 74 4.11 -19.78 22.95
CA PRO A 74 3.01 -19.30 23.80
C PRO A 74 2.98 -17.76 23.93
N PRO A 75 1.80 -17.13 24.08
CA PRO A 75 1.69 -15.69 24.31
C PRO A 75 2.21 -15.38 25.71
N GLN A 76 3.48 -15.05 25.80
CA GLN A 76 4.16 -14.78 27.05
C GLN A 76 5.06 -13.57 26.81
N GLY A 77 5.02 -12.61 27.73
CA GLY A 77 5.80 -11.38 27.59
C GLY A 77 7.31 -11.64 27.43
N ILE A 78 8.06 -10.54 27.27
CA ILE A 78 9.52 -10.45 26.98
C ILE A 78 10.43 -11.41 27.79
N ASN A 79 9.94 -12.05 28.85
CA ASN A 79 10.66 -12.99 29.71
C ASN A 79 10.37 -14.49 29.46
N SER A 80 9.65 -14.88 28.40
CA SER A 80 9.39 -16.31 28.10
C SER A 80 10.54 -16.97 27.34
N PRO A 81 10.80 -18.29 27.55
CA PRO A 81 11.87 -18.98 26.84
C PRO A 81 11.58 -19.00 25.32
N LEU A 82 12.46 -18.35 24.57
CA LEU A 82 12.71 -18.48 23.12
C LEU A 82 11.54 -19.07 22.31
N VAL A 83 10.62 -18.21 21.87
CA VAL A 83 9.66 -18.60 20.82
C VAL A 83 10.38 -18.57 19.47
N ASN A 84 10.84 -19.75 19.05
CA ASN A 84 11.53 -19.93 17.78
C ASN A 84 10.65 -19.75 16.54
N VAL A 85 9.33 -19.56 16.69
CA VAL A 85 8.38 -19.49 15.57
C VAL A 85 7.35 -18.38 15.79
N ALA A 86 7.27 -17.44 14.86
CA ALA A 86 6.16 -16.48 14.76
C ALA A 86 5.10 -17.00 13.79
N VAL A 87 3.81 -16.79 14.07
CA VAL A 87 2.73 -16.96 13.08
C VAL A 87 2.40 -15.59 12.48
N LEU A 88 2.29 -15.52 11.15
CA LEU A 88 2.05 -14.31 10.37
C LEU A 88 0.88 -14.53 9.42
N THR A 89 0.13 -13.47 9.11
CA THR A 89 -0.72 -13.45 7.92
C THR A 89 0.04 -12.80 6.79
N LEU A 90 0.31 -13.55 5.73
CA LEU A 90 0.97 -13.06 4.51
C LEU A 90 0.00 -13.11 3.33
N GLU A 91 0.03 -12.07 2.51
CA GLU A 91 -0.69 -11.99 1.25
C GLU A 91 0.17 -11.29 0.20
N ASP A 92 -0.17 -11.37 -1.07
CA ASP A 92 0.41 -10.50 -2.10
C ASP A 92 -0.68 -10.08 -3.09
N PRO A 93 -0.41 -9.17 -4.04
CA PRO A 93 -1.45 -8.67 -4.92
C PRO A 93 -2.20 -9.74 -5.74
N SER A 94 -1.62 -10.94 -5.87
CA SER A 94 -2.17 -12.09 -6.59
C SER A 94 -2.53 -13.28 -5.69
N HIS A 95 -2.16 -13.27 -4.41
CA HIS A 95 -2.45 -14.36 -3.48
C HIS A 95 -3.18 -13.81 -2.24
N PRO A 96 -4.38 -14.31 -1.93
CA PRO A 96 -5.13 -13.86 -0.76
C PRO A 96 -4.40 -14.16 0.55
N PRO A 97 -4.81 -13.51 1.67
CA PRO A 97 -4.27 -13.80 2.99
C PRO A 97 -4.29 -15.28 3.35
N ASP A 98 -3.14 -15.77 3.81
CA ASP A 98 -2.95 -17.09 4.40
C ASP A 98 -2.06 -16.98 5.64
N LEU A 99 -2.15 -17.97 6.52
CA LEU A 99 -1.27 -18.09 7.69
C LEU A 99 0.05 -18.74 7.31
N TRP A 100 1.13 -18.19 7.84
CA TRP A 100 2.51 -18.62 7.66
C TRP A 100 3.20 -18.71 9.01
N SER A 101 4.10 -19.67 9.16
CA SER A 101 5.04 -19.72 10.29
C SER A 101 6.41 -19.21 9.83
N MET A 102 7.03 -18.35 10.62
CA MET A 102 8.38 -17.84 10.42
C MET A 102 9.28 -18.36 11.55
N SER A 103 10.32 -19.15 11.24
CA SER A 103 11.30 -19.59 12.23
C SER A 103 12.31 -18.48 12.58
N GLY A 104 13.02 -18.62 13.70
CA GLY A 104 14.01 -17.66 14.23
C GLY A 104 15.14 -17.25 13.29
N ASP A 105 15.36 -17.99 12.21
CA ASP A 105 16.30 -17.69 11.12
C ASP A 105 15.67 -16.88 9.96
N GLY A 106 14.36 -16.64 10.00
CA GLY A 106 13.56 -15.97 8.98
C GLY A 106 12.89 -16.88 7.96
N SER A 107 13.06 -18.21 8.06
CA SER A 107 12.46 -19.14 7.09
C SER A 107 10.94 -19.19 7.21
N LEU A 108 10.24 -19.09 6.07
CA LEU A 108 8.78 -19.02 5.99
C LEU A 108 8.18 -20.36 5.50
N THR A 109 7.15 -20.85 6.21
CA THR A 109 6.37 -22.04 5.81
C THR A 109 4.88 -21.70 5.80
N GLN A 110 4.18 -22.03 4.73
CA GLN A 110 2.72 -21.83 4.63
C GLN A 110 2.01 -22.85 5.52
N VAL A 111 1.12 -22.37 6.39
CA VAL A 111 0.35 -23.21 7.32
C VAL A 111 -1.04 -23.50 6.77
N THR A 112 -1.64 -22.56 6.05
CA THR A 112 -3.00 -22.69 5.51
C THR A 112 -3.08 -22.41 4.02
N GLN A 113 -4.15 -22.92 3.40
CA GLN A 113 -4.64 -22.48 2.10
C GLN A 113 -6.13 -22.16 2.26
N ILE A 114 -6.45 -20.97 2.78
CA ILE A 114 -7.81 -20.57 3.16
C ILE A 114 -8.69 -20.45 1.91
N ASN A 115 -8.13 -19.97 0.79
CA ASN A 115 -8.87 -19.64 -0.42
C ASN A 115 -8.36 -20.41 -1.66
N PRO A 116 -8.36 -21.76 -1.67
CA PRO A 116 -7.75 -22.55 -2.74
C PRO A 116 -8.47 -22.38 -4.09
N ARG A 117 -9.74 -21.97 -4.06
CA ARG A 117 -10.58 -21.79 -5.28
C ARG A 117 -10.13 -20.64 -6.18
N ILE A 118 -9.37 -19.68 -5.63
CA ILE A 118 -8.87 -18.53 -6.39
C ILE A 118 -7.36 -18.55 -6.61
N ALA A 119 -6.64 -19.49 -5.99
CA ALA A 119 -5.18 -19.62 -6.10
C ALA A 119 -4.69 -19.79 -7.55
N ASN A 120 -5.47 -20.48 -8.39
CA ASN A 120 -5.13 -20.73 -9.80
C ASN A 120 -5.72 -19.69 -10.77
N ARG A 121 -6.23 -18.56 -10.28
CA ARG A 121 -6.77 -17.50 -11.14
C ARG A 121 -5.64 -16.61 -11.63
N LYS A 122 -5.74 -16.19 -12.89
CA LYS A 122 -4.79 -15.23 -13.47
C LYS A 122 -5.20 -13.82 -13.04
N PHE A 123 -4.42 -13.24 -12.14
CA PHE A 123 -4.60 -11.88 -11.68
C PHE A 123 -3.79 -10.88 -12.55
N GLY A 124 -4.11 -9.60 -12.38
CA GLY A 124 -3.34 -8.50 -12.95
C GLY A 124 -2.02 -8.28 -12.23
N THR A 125 -1.04 -7.76 -12.96
CA THR A 125 0.28 -7.43 -12.42
C THR A 125 0.26 -6.05 -11.78
N VAL A 126 0.79 -5.94 -10.57
CA VAL A 126 0.82 -4.68 -9.82
C VAL A 126 2.18 -3.99 -9.96
N HIS A 127 2.15 -2.69 -10.22
CA HIS A 127 3.28 -1.80 -10.39
C HIS A 127 3.15 -0.58 -9.49
N LEU A 128 4.27 -0.10 -8.97
CA LEU A 128 4.36 1.22 -8.35
C LEU A 128 4.82 2.22 -9.41
N LEU A 129 3.97 3.20 -9.72
CA LEU A 129 4.34 4.36 -10.51
C LEU A 129 4.88 5.44 -9.59
N GLN A 130 5.95 6.11 -10.01
CA GLN A 130 6.64 7.12 -9.22
C GLN A 130 7.11 8.28 -10.09
N TRP A 131 6.77 9.51 -9.69
CA TRP A 131 7.21 10.73 -10.37
C TRP A 131 7.42 11.88 -9.38
N LYS A 132 7.98 12.99 -9.86
CA LYS A 132 8.09 14.22 -9.09
C LYS A 132 6.97 15.17 -9.48
N GLU A 133 6.26 15.71 -8.50
CA GLU A 133 5.28 16.80 -8.65
C GLU A 133 5.68 17.91 -7.67
N ASP A 134 6.00 19.10 -8.19
CA ASP A 134 6.46 20.26 -7.40
C ASP A 134 7.61 19.93 -6.41
N GLY A 135 8.58 19.14 -6.87
CA GLY A 135 9.73 18.69 -6.07
C GLY A 135 9.41 17.60 -5.04
N LYS A 136 8.14 17.25 -4.85
CA LYS A 136 7.70 16.17 -3.96
C LYS A 136 7.56 14.86 -4.71
N GLN A 137 7.81 13.75 -4.02
CA GLN A 137 7.59 12.42 -4.57
C GLN A 137 6.08 12.13 -4.62
N ALA A 138 5.56 11.86 -5.81
CA ALA A 138 4.21 11.38 -6.03
C ALA A 138 4.24 9.91 -6.46
N ARG A 139 3.15 9.19 -6.16
CA ARG A 139 3.04 7.75 -6.40
C ARG A 139 1.61 7.37 -6.81
N ALA A 140 1.51 6.26 -7.51
CA ALA A 140 0.26 5.56 -7.75
C ALA A 140 0.52 4.06 -7.85
N ILE A 141 -0.44 3.24 -7.41
CA ILE A 141 -0.49 1.83 -7.80
C ILE A 141 -1.10 1.75 -9.20
N LEU A 142 -0.49 0.95 -10.06
CA LEU A 142 -1.05 0.55 -11.34
C LEU A 142 -1.22 -0.97 -11.36
N ILE A 143 -2.46 -1.43 -11.52
CA ILE A 143 -2.75 -2.84 -11.78
C ILE A 143 -3.00 -3.00 -13.28
N LEU A 144 -2.11 -3.73 -13.95
CA LEU A 144 -2.25 -4.06 -15.36
C LEU A 144 -3.20 -5.25 -15.53
N PRO A 145 -3.92 -5.33 -16.67
CA PRO A 145 -4.78 -6.46 -16.96
C PRO A 145 -4.07 -7.81 -16.85
N SER A 146 -4.79 -8.84 -16.42
CA SER A 146 -4.26 -10.23 -16.35
C SER A 146 -3.74 -10.76 -17.70
N ASN A 147 -4.19 -10.17 -18.81
CA ASN A 147 -3.77 -10.46 -20.18
C ASN A 147 -3.02 -9.28 -20.82
N TYR A 148 -2.27 -8.52 -20.02
CA TYR A 148 -1.45 -7.41 -20.51
C TYR A 148 -0.53 -7.83 -21.67
N VAL A 149 -0.43 -6.96 -22.66
CA VAL A 149 0.48 -7.05 -23.79
C VAL A 149 1.32 -5.79 -23.80
N GLU A 150 2.64 -5.96 -23.81
CA GLU A 150 3.59 -4.85 -23.81
C GLU A 150 3.33 -3.87 -24.96
N GLY A 151 3.45 -2.56 -24.69
CA GLY A 151 3.19 -1.49 -25.66
C GLY A 151 1.71 -1.19 -25.91
N ARG A 152 0.77 -1.96 -25.37
CA ARG A 152 -0.66 -1.68 -25.48
C ARG A 152 -1.16 -0.79 -24.34
N ARG A 153 -1.92 0.25 -24.70
CA ARG A 153 -2.70 1.07 -23.77
C ARG A 153 -4.07 0.45 -23.49
N TYR A 154 -4.53 0.55 -22.24
CA TYR A 154 -5.76 -0.08 -21.78
C TYR A 154 -6.79 0.94 -21.30
N PRO A 155 -8.09 0.63 -21.41
CA PRO A 155 -9.11 1.43 -20.73
C PRO A 155 -8.82 1.37 -19.23
N THR A 156 -8.85 2.53 -18.57
CA THR A 156 -8.38 2.65 -17.19
C THR A 156 -9.50 3.08 -16.27
N ILE A 157 -9.64 2.38 -15.15
CA ILE A 157 -10.47 2.79 -14.02
C ILE A 157 -9.56 3.43 -12.98
N VAL A 158 -9.86 4.66 -12.61
CA VAL A 158 -9.20 5.32 -11.47
C VAL A 158 -10.01 5.02 -10.21
N THR A 159 -9.45 4.29 -9.26
CA THR A 159 -10.01 4.22 -7.89
C THR A 159 -9.33 5.30 -7.07
N GLN A 160 -10.08 6.12 -6.34
CA GLN A 160 -9.48 7.15 -5.51
C GLN A 160 -10.12 7.25 -4.13
N TYR A 161 -9.29 7.61 -3.16
CA TYR A 161 -9.72 7.99 -1.83
C TYR A 161 -8.82 9.11 -1.31
N PRO A 162 -9.28 10.37 -1.27
CA PRO A 162 -8.49 11.46 -0.72
C PRO A 162 -8.10 11.21 0.74
N ALA A 163 -6.92 11.71 1.13
CA ALA A 163 -6.30 11.51 2.44
C ALA A 163 -5.62 10.14 2.65
N ILE A 164 -5.59 9.27 1.63
CA ILE A 164 -5.01 7.93 1.73
C ILE A 164 -3.77 7.81 0.83
N ILE A 165 -2.74 7.20 1.39
CA ILE A 165 -1.48 6.86 0.72
C ILE A 165 -1.55 5.39 0.34
N HIS A 166 -2.28 5.09 -0.73
CA HIS A 166 -2.54 3.73 -1.23
C HIS A 166 -1.26 2.96 -1.55
N SER A 167 -0.17 3.60 -1.93
CA SER A 167 1.13 2.92 -2.13
C SER A 167 1.59 2.12 -0.90
N ARG A 168 1.06 2.43 0.30
CA ARG A 168 1.28 1.62 1.52
C ARG A 168 0.56 0.26 1.48
N THR A 169 -0.46 0.10 0.65
CA THR A 169 -1.16 -1.17 0.43
C THR A 169 -0.80 -1.78 -0.93
N LEU A 170 0.32 -1.37 -1.54
CA LEU A 170 0.81 -1.89 -2.83
C LEU A 170 0.83 -3.43 -2.91
N PHE A 171 1.18 -4.09 -1.81
CA PHE A 171 1.29 -5.54 -1.75
C PHE A 171 0.05 -6.25 -1.18
N SER A 172 -1.02 -5.55 -0.79
CA SER A 172 -2.21 -6.24 -0.28
C SER A 172 -3.00 -6.89 -1.42
N PHE A 173 -3.66 -8.02 -1.13
CA PHE A 173 -4.44 -8.73 -2.12
C PHE A 173 -5.58 -7.85 -2.60
N GLY A 174 -5.63 -7.58 -3.91
CA GLY A 174 -6.67 -6.75 -4.50
C GLY A 174 -6.55 -5.25 -4.24
N SER A 175 -5.51 -4.77 -3.54
CA SER A 175 -5.33 -3.36 -3.17
C SER A 175 -6.57 -2.76 -2.46
N THR A 176 -7.28 -3.58 -1.68
CA THR A 176 -8.52 -3.26 -0.96
C THR A 176 -8.22 -2.51 0.34
N ASP A 177 -7.91 -1.21 0.29
CA ASP A 177 -7.70 -0.45 1.52
C ASP A 177 -9.04 0.08 2.06
N VAL A 178 -9.50 1.22 1.56
CA VAL A 178 -10.64 1.95 2.15
C VAL A 178 -11.94 1.77 1.37
N ASP A 179 -11.87 1.45 0.08
CA ASP A 179 -13.04 1.24 -0.76
C ASP A 179 -13.62 -0.18 -0.64
N GLN A 180 -12.91 -1.11 0.00
CA GLN A 180 -13.25 -2.53 0.14
C GLN A 180 -13.55 -3.24 -1.20
N ILE A 181 -13.17 -2.64 -2.33
CA ILE A 181 -13.38 -3.19 -3.66
C ILE A 181 -12.10 -3.87 -4.10
N ASN A 182 -12.18 -5.17 -4.40
CA ASN A 182 -11.03 -5.90 -4.92
C ASN A 182 -10.74 -5.44 -6.36
N GLN A 183 -9.68 -4.64 -6.51
CA GLN A 183 -9.31 -4.00 -7.76
C GLN A 183 -8.85 -5.00 -8.85
N GLN A 184 -8.44 -6.21 -8.45
CA GLN A 184 -8.16 -7.30 -9.39
C GLN A 184 -9.40 -7.71 -10.20
N LEU A 185 -10.61 -7.44 -9.70
CA LEU A 185 -11.85 -7.70 -10.44
C LEU A 185 -11.90 -6.95 -11.78
N TYR A 186 -11.39 -5.72 -11.82
CA TYR A 186 -11.32 -4.93 -13.04
C TYR A 186 -10.17 -5.38 -13.95
N ALA A 187 -9.01 -5.68 -13.37
CA ALA A 187 -7.84 -6.17 -14.10
C ALA A 187 -8.09 -7.51 -14.81
N THR A 188 -8.87 -8.40 -14.19
CA THR A 188 -9.30 -9.66 -14.81
C THR A 188 -10.29 -9.47 -15.97
N ARG A 189 -10.90 -8.28 -16.09
CA ARG A 189 -11.86 -7.91 -17.16
C ARG A 189 -11.24 -7.04 -18.26
N GLY A 190 -9.92 -6.88 -18.27
CA GLY A 190 -9.22 -6.15 -19.34
C GLY A 190 -9.06 -4.65 -19.11
N TYR A 191 -9.31 -4.16 -17.89
CA TYR A 191 -9.03 -2.77 -17.51
C TYR A 191 -7.68 -2.65 -16.83
N ALA A 192 -6.97 -1.56 -17.07
CA ALA A 192 -5.96 -1.12 -16.12
C ALA A 192 -6.67 -0.44 -14.93
N VAL A 193 -6.10 -0.56 -13.74
CA VAL A 193 -6.59 0.17 -12.55
C VAL A 193 -5.49 1.08 -12.05
N LEU A 194 -5.78 2.37 -11.91
CA LEU A 194 -4.86 3.36 -11.40
C LEU A 194 -5.36 3.88 -10.05
N ILE A 195 -4.51 3.81 -9.03
CA ILE A 195 -4.84 4.14 -7.65
C ILE A 195 -3.80 5.16 -7.15
N PRO A 196 -4.04 6.47 -7.33
CA PRO A 196 -3.09 7.49 -6.91
C PRO A 196 -3.03 7.64 -5.39
N ASP A 197 -1.86 7.96 -4.87
CA ASP A 197 -1.75 8.54 -3.53
C ASP A 197 -2.31 9.96 -3.60
N ILE A 198 -3.32 10.26 -2.78
CA ILE A 198 -3.94 11.58 -2.74
C ILE A 198 -3.74 12.15 -1.33
N SER A 199 -2.80 13.08 -1.23
CA SER A 199 -2.59 13.82 0.01
C SER A 199 -3.73 14.80 0.23
N GLU A 200 -4.13 15.00 1.48
CA GLU A 200 -4.97 16.14 1.81
C GLU A 200 -4.18 17.43 1.57
N PRO A 201 -4.74 18.39 0.84
CA PRO A 201 -4.19 19.73 0.79
C PRO A 201 -4.25 20.37 2.19
N ALA A 202 -3.24 21.17 2.52
CA ALA A 202 -3.19 21.90 3.78
C ALA A 202 -4.45 22.76 3.96
N ARG A 203 -5.11 22.64 5.12
CA ARG A 203 -6.29 23.44 5.46
C ARG A 203 -5.83 24.75 6.09
N PRO A 204 -6.34 25.92 5.68
CA PRO A 204 -6.19 27.11 6.49
C PRO A 204 -6.92 26.89 7.82
N GLU A 205 -6.22 27.12 8.93
CA GLU A 205 -6.86 27.16 10.25
C GLU A 205 -7.85 28.33 10.30
N LEU A 206 -9.09 28.07 10.72
CA LEU A 206 -9.99 29.16 11.07
C LEU A 206 -9.56 29.76 12.42
N ALA A 207 -9.86 31.04 12.62
CA ALA A 207 -9.50 31.78 13.84
C ALA A 207 -10.12 31.21 15.13
N ASP A 208 -11.14 30.35 15.02
CA ASP A 208 -11.82 29.66 16.12
C ASP A 208 -11.34 28.20 16.31
N GLY A 209 -10.31 27.77 15.57
CA GLY A 209 -9.79 26.41 15.63
C GLY A 209 -10.66 25.35 14.94
N ALA A 210 -11.83 25.72 14.41
CA ALA A 210 -12.66 24.84 13.59
C ALA A 210 -12.14 24.91 12.16
N GLY A 211 -11.06 24.19 11.81
CA GLY A 211 -10.52 24.20 10.45
C GLY A 211 -11.61 24.10 9.36
N VAL A 212 -11.43 24.78 8.21
CA VAL A 212 -12.40 24.77 7.11
C VAL A 212 -12.75 23.33 6.72
N VAL A 213 -14.04 23.02 6.64
CA VAL A 213 -14.49 21.72 6.11
C VAL A 213 -13.99 21.63 4.67
N ALA A 214 -13.19 20.60 4.37
CA ALA A 214 -12.56 20.39 3.06
C ALA A 214 -13.54 20.46 1.87
N SER A 215 -14.83 20.25 2.13
CA SER A 215 -15.93 20.30 1.17
C SER A 215 -16.26 21.69 0.60
N GLU A 216 -15.81 22.78 1.23
CA GLU A 216 -16.24 24.15 0.85
C GLU A 216 -15.14 24.99 0.19
N ASN A 217 -13.93 24.46 0.06
CA ASN A 217 -12.79 25.22 -0.46
C ASN A 217 -12.47 24.81 -1.92
N PRO A 218 -12.66 25.71 -2.91
CA PRO A 218 -12.35 25.42 -4.32
C PRO A 218 -10.89 25.01 -4.57
N ASN A 219 -9.95 25.44 -3.73
CA ASN A 219 -8.55 25.05 -3.85
C ASN A 219 -8.34 23.58 -3.48
N VAL A 220 -9.14 23.04 -2.54
CA VAL A 220 -9.11 21.63 -2.16
C VAL A 220 -9.62 20.76 -3.30
N ILE A 221 -10.77 21.14 -3.87
CA ILE A 221 -11.37 20.47 -5.05
C ILE A 221 -10.36 20.40 -6.20
N LYS A 222 -9.74 21.54 -6.55
CA LYS A 222 -8.71 21.61 -7.59
C LYS A 222 -7.47 20.77 -7.26
N ALA A 223 -7.07 20.71 -5.99
CA ALA A 223 -5.90 19.94 -5.57
C ALA A 223 -6.14 18.42 -5.69
N PHE A 224 -7.33 17.92 -5.39
CA PHE A 224 -7.68 16.51 -5.63
C PHE A 224 -7.68 16.20 -7.13
N ALA A 225 -8.35 17.02 -7.93
CA ALA A 225 -8.38 16.85 -9.37
C ALA A 225 -6.98 16.89 -10.00
N ARG A 226 -6.10 17.78 -9.53
CA ARG A 226 -4.72 17.90 -10.01
C ARG A 226 -3.94 16.61 -9.75
N GLN A 227 -3.97 16.07 -8.52
CA GLN A 227 -3.25 14.85 -8.17
C GLN A 227 -3.72 13.65 -9.00
N VAL A 228 -5.03 13.51 -9.20
CA VAL A 228 -5.60 12.46 -10.08
C VAL A 228 -5.14 12.64 -11.53
N ASN A 229 -5.19 13.87 -12.06
CA ASN A 229 -4.77 14.15 -13.42
C ASN A 229 -3.27 13.91 -13.62
N ALA A 230 -2.42 14.26 -12.65
CA ALA A 230 -0.99 14.01 -12.71
C ALA A 230 -0.67 12.51 -12.79
N ALA A 231 -1.35 11.69 -11.99
CA ALA A 231 -1.21 10.23 -12.05
C ALA A 231 -1.66 9.67 -13.41
N LEU A 232 -2.77 10.16 -13.96
CA LEU A 232 -3.23 9.79 -15.29
C LEU A 232 -2.22 10.16 -16.37
N ASP A 233 -1.71 11.40 -16.34
CA ASP A 233 -0.75 11.90 -17.32
C ASP A 233 0.53 11.08 -17.29
N TYR A 234 1.02 10.74 -16.10
CA TYR A 234 2.15 9.84 -15.94
C TYR A 234 1.84 8.44 -16.50
N GLY A 235 0.69 7.84 -16.16
CA GLY A 235 0.28 6.55 -16.71
C GLY A 235 0.13 6.52 -18.24
N ILE A 236 -0.30 7.65 -18.84
CA ILE A 236 -0.39 7.82 -20.30
C ILE A 236 1.01 7.95 -20.91
N GLN A 237 1.88 8.74 -20.29
CA GLN A 237 3.26 8.92 -20.70
C GLN A 237 4.02 7.60 -20.71
N GLN A 238 3.85 6.77 -19.66
CA GLN A 238 4.43 5.43 -19.57
C GLN A 238 3.80 4.41 -20.55
N GLY A 239 2.74 4.78 -21.26
CA GLY A 239 2.14 3.93 -22.29
C GLY A 239 1.14 2.88 -21.78
N TYR A 240 0.72 2.96 -20.52
CA TYR A 240 -0.24 2.00 -19.94
C TYR A 240 -1.69 2.43 -20.11
N VAL A 241 -1.96 3.73 -20.02
CA VAL A 241 -3.32 4.29 -19.94
C VAL A 241 -3.79 4.80 -21.31
N ASP A 242 -5.01 4.42 -21.72
CA ASP A 242 -5.68 4.98 -22.88
C ASP A 242 -6.43 6.27 -22.49
N PRO A 243 -5.99 7.46 -22.97
CA PRO A 243 -6.58 8.74 -22.57
C PRO A 243 -8.03 8.91 -23.04
N LYS A 244 -8.53 8.09 -23.97
CA LYS A 244 -9.90 8.21 -24.51
C LYS A 244 -10.93 7.35 -23.75
N ARG A 245 -10.47 6.42 -22.90
CA ARG A 245 -11.32 5.43 -22.22
C ARG A 245 -10.99 5.39 -20.72
N LEU A 246 -11.38 6.46 -20.04
CA LEU A 246 -11.16 6.65 -18.61
C LEU A 246 -12.48 6.57 -17.85
N GLY A 247 -12.51 5.78 -16.78
CA GLY A 247 -13.56 5.79 -15.76
C GLY A 247 -12.97 6.13 -14.40
N ILE A 248 -13.79 6.60 -13.47
CA ILE A 248 -13.38 6.90 -12.10
C ILE A 248 -14.42 6.40 -11.10
N ILE A 249 -13.96 5.89 -9.96
CA ILE A 249 -14.82 5.35 -8.90
C ILE A 249 -14.30 5.75 -7.52
N GLY A 250 -15.24 5.96 -6.59
CA GLY A 250 -14.90 6.17 -5.18
C GLY A 250 -16.12 6.11 -4.27
N ILE A 251 -15.91 5.67 -3.03
CA ILE A 251 -16.93 5.60 -1.97
C ILE A 251 -16.55 6.53 -0.81
N SER A 252 -17.52 7.01 -0.04
CA SER A 252 -17.28 7.89 1.11
C SER A 252 -16.49 9.15 0.69
N ASN A 253 -15.35 9.47 1.34
CA ASN A 253 -14.49 10.58 0.91
C ASN A 253 -13.96 10.38 -0.52
N GLY A 254 -13.81 9.14 -0.97
CA GLY A 254 -13.55 8.80 -2.37
C GLY A 254 -14.63 9.33 -3.31
N GLY A 255 -15.91 9.21 -2.95
CA GLY A 255 -17.03 9.76 -3.71
C GLY A 255 -16.97 11.29 -3.80
N TYR A 256 -16.64 11.96 -2.69
CA TYR A 256 -16.35 13.41 -2.72
C TYR A 256 -15.16 13.73 -3.63
N GLY A 257 -14.11 12.91 -3.61
CA GLY A 257 -12.98 13.00 -4.54
C GLY A 257 -13.40 12.85 -6.00
N VAL A 258 -14.28 11.88 -6.32
CA VAL A 258 -14.83 11.68 -7.66
C VAL A 258 -15.54 12.92 -8.13
N MET A 259 -16.50 13.42 -7.33
CA MET A 259 -17.24 14.63 -7.65
C MET A 259 -16.30 15.82 -7.86
N SER A 260 -15.36 16.03 -6.94
CA SER A 260 -14.34 17.09 -7.02
C SER A 260 -13.50 17.00 -8.29
N THR A 261 -13.18 15.79 -8.73
CA THR A 261 -12.40 15.53 -9.93
C THR A 261 -13.20 15.83 -11.18
N ILE A 262 -14.41 15.27 -11.33
CA ILE A 262 -15.18 15.37 -12.58
C ILE A 262 -15.74 16.78 -12.83
N VAL A 263 -15.93 17.61 -11.80
CA VAL A 263 -16.28 19.03 -12.00
C VAL A 263 -15.09 19.86 -12.48
N SER A 264 -13.86 19.35 -12.31
CA SER A 264 -12.61 20.03 -12.66
C SER A 264 -12.01 19.56 -13.98
N THR A 265 -12.51 18.49 -14.60
CA THR A 265 -11.98 17.94 -15.85
C THR A 265 -13.02 17.14 -16.63
N ASN A 266 -12.89 17.10 -17.96
CA ASN A 266 -13.79 16.38 -18.87
C ASN A 266 -13.21 15.05 -19.40
N ARG A 267 -12.13 14.55 -18.79
CA ARG A 267 -11.39 13.37 -19.26
C ARG A 267 -12.13 12.05 -19.06
N PHE A 268 -12.99 11.97 -18.04
CA PHE A 268 -13.67 10.73 -17.67
C PHE A 268 -14.96 10.53 -18.49
N ARG A 269 -15.17 9.30 -18.97
CA ARG A 269 -16.36 8.87 -19.71
C ARG A 269 -17.43 8.26 -18.81
N ALA A 270 -17.05 7.85 -17.62
CA ALA A 270 -17.94 7.33 -16.59
C ALA A 270 -17.40 7.68 -15.20
N ALA A 271 -18.30 7.90 -14.25
CA ALA A 271 -17.99 8.14 -12.84
C ALA A 271 -18.99 7.35 -11.97
N ILE A 272 -18.51 6.71 -10.90
CA ILE A 272 -19.29 5.89 -9.97
C ILE A 272 -19.02 6.32 -8.54
#